data_AF-A0A9P7D9V8-F1
#
_entry.id   AF-A0A9P7D9V8-F1
#
_cell.length_a   1.000
_cell.length_b   1.000
_cell.length_c   1.000
_cell.angle_alpha   90.00
_cell.angle_beta   90.00
_cell.angle_gamma   90.00
#
_symmetry.space_group_name_H-M   'P 1'
#
loop_
_entity.id
_entity.type
_entity.pdbx_description
1 polymer ?
#
loop_
_entity_poly.entity_id
_entity_poly.type
_entity_poly.pdbx_seq_one_letter_code
_entity_poly.pdbx_strand_id
1 'polypeptide(L)'
;DTHDIAYVELWYFSPEGCKEALRTAQSVADDFGLTRVDDQLTIRPAYAFKASKSAIADHDLPFPTFLRAKNLFLMQLSKAKWPQSHIDALSLFFWHLENHPIRNNSDIGDMVTLHYASRVRQDWHDRLKHDEGFNIAIINETLLHAINEELWDKICSRTLSAVHFHLNLLTMYRSKSSSSYIYCKLLLQTPMNPSRT
;
A
#
# COMPACT_ATOMS: atom_id res chain seq x y z
N ASP A 1 -30.85 2.85 -14.69
CA ASP A 1 -29.82 1.81 -14.58
C ASP A 1 -28.55 2.36 -13.92
N THR A 2 -28.60 2.58 -12.61
CA THR A 2 -27.42 2.89 -11.79
C THR A 2 -26.58 1.63 -11.67
N HIS A 3 -25.60 1.48 -12.56
CA HIS A 3 -24.53 0.50 -12.37
C HIS A 3 -23.82 0.90 -11.06
N ASP A 4 -23.70 -0.02 -10.11
CA ASP A 4 -23.01 0.25 -8.84
C ASP A 4 -21.51 0.45 -9.13
N ILE A 5 -21.06 1.71 -9.20
CA ILE A 5 -19.68 2.11 -9.53
C ILE A 5 -18.83 2.14 -8.25
N ALA A 6 -18.91 1.06 -7.47
CA ALA A 6 -18.21 0.96 -6.19
C ALA A 6 -16.68 0.93 -6.38
N TYR A 7 -15.97 1.57 -5.45
CA TYR A 7 -14.52 1.44 -5.36
C TYR A 7 -14.16 -0.03 -5.04
N VAL A 8 -13.14 -0.54 -5.72
CA VAL A 8 -12.56 -1.86 -5.47
C VAL A 8 -11.05 -1.78 -5.55
N GLU A 9 -10.36 -2.38 -4.59
CA GLU A 9 -8.91 -2.45 -4.58
C GLU A 9 -8.38 -3.22 -5.79
N LEU A 10 -7.27 -2.75 -6.37
CA LEU A 10 -6.62 -3.41 -7.48
C LEU A 10 -6.06 -4.78 -7.10
N TRP A 11 -5.87 -5.05 -5.80
CA TRP A 11 -5.41 -6.35 -5.32
C TRP A 11 -6.29 -7.52 -5.81
N TYR A 12 -7.60 -7.34 -5.95
CA TYR A 12 -8.49 -8.39 -6.47
C TYR A 12 -8.15 -8.81 -7.91
N PHE A 13 -7.47 -7.94 -8.64
CA PHE A 13 -7.02 -8.15 -10.02
C PHE A 13 -5.53 -8.52 -10.08
N SER A 14 -4.88 -8.77 -8.93
CA SER A 14 -3.55 -9.33 -8.86
C SER A 14 -3.56 -10.86 -9.05
N PRO A 15 -2.41 -11.50 -9.36
CA PRO A 15 -2.31 -12.95 -9.36
C PRO A 15 -2.75 -13.60 -8.03
N GLU A 16 -2.45 -12.97 -6.90
CA GLU A 16 -2.81 -13.42 -5.56
C GLU A 16 -4.32 -13.31 -5.34
N GLY A 17 -4.92 -12.16 -5.67
CA GLY A 17 -6.36 -11.96 -5.59
C GLY A 17 -7.14 -12.94 -6.47
N CYS A 18 -6.71 -13.14 -7.72
CA CYS A 18 -7.30 -14.12 -8.63
C CYS A 18 -7.19 -15.56 -8.11
N LYS A 19 -6.03 -15.94 -7.55
CA LYS A 19 -5.85 -17.28 -6.95
C LYS A 19 -6.76 -17.47 -5.73
N GLU A 20 -6.93 -16.44 -4.91
CA GLU A 20 -7.83 -16.50 -3.75
C GLU A 20 -9.29 -16.60 -4.18
N ALA A 21 -9.71 -15.81 -5.16
CA ALA A 21 -11.05 -15.89 -5.74
C ALA A 21 -11.33 -17.29 -6.28
N LEU A 22 -10.39 -17.91 -7.00
CA LEU A 22 -10.51 -19.27 -7.51
C LEU A 22 -10.64 -20.30 -6.37
N ARG A 23 -9.79 -20.22 -5.35
CA ARG A 23 -9.87 -21.13 -4.17
C ARG A 23 -11.21 -20.99 -3.46
N THR A 24 -11.69 -19.77 -3.29
CA THR A 24 -12.95 -19.49 -2.61
C THR A 24 -14.14 -20.02 -3.43
N ALA A 25 -14.13 -19.81 -4.75
CA ALA A 25 -15.16 -20.34 -5.64
C ALA A 25 -15.21 -21.87 -5.63
N GLN A 26 -14.07 -22.55 -5.45
CA GLN A 26 -13.99 -24.00 -5.36
C GLN A 26 -14.39 -24.56 -3.98
N SER A 27 -14.17 -23.79 -2.90
CA SER A 27 -14.36 -24.26 -1.53
C SER A 27 -15.78 -24.05 -0.98
N VAL A 28 -16.55 -23.11 -1.53
CA VAL A 28 -17.82 -22.64 -0.94
C VAL A 28 -19.02 -23.09 -1.79
N ALA A 29 -18.99 -24.34 -2.25
CA ALA A 29 -20.02 -24.88 -3.15
C ALA A 29 -21.46 -24.85 -2.56
N ASP A 30 -21.62 -24.72 -1.23
CA ASP A 30 -22.91 -24.93 -0.55
C ASP A 30 -23.42 -23.75 0.32
N ASP A 31 -22.72 -22.61 0.40
CA ASP A 31 -23.18 -21.45 1.19
C ASP A 31 -23.67 -20.33 0.26
N PHE A 32 -24.97 -20.04 0.30
CA PHE A 32 -25.64 -19.08 -0.57
C PHE A 32 -26.40 -18.04 0.25
N GLY A 33 -26.23 -16.77 -0.11
CA GLY A 33 -27.00 -15.64 0.41
C GLY A 33 -28.06 -15.16 -0.57
N LEU A 34 -29.15 -14.60 -0.03
CA LEU A 34 -30.16 -13.88 -0.81
C LEU A 34 -29.76 -12.40 -0.93
N THR A 35 -29.78 -11.87 -2.15
CA THR A 35 -29.55 -10.44 -2.42
C THR A 35 -30.58 -9.89 -3.38
N ARG A 36 -30.94 -8.61 -3.21
CA ARG A 36 -31.91 -7.92 -4.06
C ARG A 36 -31.17 -7.23 -5.20
N VAL A 37 -31.49 -7.58 -6.44
CA VAL A 37 -30.96 -6.96 -7.67
C VAL A 37 -32.18 -6.54 -8.48
N ASP A 38 -32.28 -5.24 -8.79
CA ASP A 38 -33.39 -4.67 -9.58
C ASP A 38 -34.78 -5.11 -9.09
N ASP A 39 -34.96 -5.05 -7.77
CA ASP A 39 -36.18 -5.44 -7.06
C ASP A 39 -36.53 -6.94 -7.08
N GLN A 40 -35.66 -7.80 -7.61
CA GLN A 40 -35.75 -9.26 -7.56
C GLN A 40 -34.79 -9.85 -6.52
N LEU A 41 -35.27 -10.86 -5.77
CA LEU A 41 -34.41 -11.65 -4.90
C LEU A 41 -33.63 -12.67 -5.74
N THR A 42 -32.31 -12.54 -5.74
CA THR A 42 -31.36 -13.42 -6.41
C THR A 42 -30.54 -14.18 -5.37
N ILE A 43 -30.27 -15.45 -5.65
CA ILE A 43 -29.39 -16.27 -4.81
C ILE A 43 -27.97 -16.11 -5.36
N ARG A 44 -27.03 -15.69 -4.51
CA ARG A 44 -25.61 -15.62 -4.85
C ARG A 44 -24.78 -16.35 -3.81
N PRO A 45 -23.63 -16.93 -4.17
CA PRO A 45 -22.74 -17.53 -3.19
C PRO A 45 -22.36 -16.55 -2.07
N ALA A 46 -22.33 -17.01 -0.82
CA ALA A 46 -22.11 -16.18 0.36
C ALA A 46 -20.78 -15.41 0.32
N TYR A 47 -19.78 -15.95 -0.38
CA TYR A 47 -18.48 -15.29 -0.57
C TYR A 47 -18.59 -13.98 -1.37
N ALA A 48 -19.62 -13.81 -2.20
CA ALA A 48 -19.81 -12.60 -3.00
C ALA A 48 -20.12 -11.36 -2.14
N PHE A 49 -20.45 -11.57 -0.86
CA PHE A 49 -20.81 -10.51 0.07
C PHE A 49 -19.68 -10.14 1.04
N LYS A 50 -18.54 -10.85 0.99
CA LYS A 50 -17.47 -10.68 1.96
C LYS A 50 -16.18 -10.25 1.28
N ALA A 51 -15.69 -9.08 1.66
CA ALA A 51 -14.35 -8.63 1.29
C ALA A 51 -13.29 -9.63 1.78
N SER A 52 -12.27 -9.86 0.96
CA SER A 52 -11.12 -10.68 1.36
C SER A 52 -10.39 -10.04 2.54
N LYS A 53 -9.98 -10.88 3.50
CA LYS A 53 -9.09 -10.45 4.60
C LYS A 53 -7.66 -10.17 4.13
N SER A 54 -7.31 -10.66 2.94
CA SER A 54 -6.00 -10.52 2.31
C SER A 54 -5.92 -9.29 1.40
N ALA A 55 -7.06 -8.63 1.12
CA ALA A 55 -7.08 -7.43 0.31
C ALA A 55 -6.22 -6.33 0.97
N ILE A 56 -5.36 -5.72 0.16
CA ILE A 56 -4.51 -4.60 0.55
C ILE A 56 -4.81 -3.39 -0.31
N ALA A 57 -4.55 -2.20 0.23
CA ALA A 57 -4.79 -0.95 -0.46
C ALA A 57 -3.92 -0.82 -1.71
N ASP A 58 -4.40 -0.02 -2.68
CA ASP A 58 -3.67 0.23 -3.93
C ASP A 58 -2.23 0.73 -3.69
N HIS A 59 -2.03 1.51 -2.61
CA HIS A 59 -0.72 2.06 -2.24
C HIS A 59 0.24 1.08 -1.57
N ASP A 60 -0.26 -0.07 -1.09
CA ASP A 60 0.56 -1.12 -0.48
C ASP A 60 0.93 -2.22 -1.49
N LEU A 61 0.43 -2.14 -2.73
CA LEU A 61 0.78 -3.09 -3.80
C LEU A 61 2.23 -2.90 -4.26
N PRO A 62 2.97 -3.99 -4.54
CA PRO A 62 4.20 -3.89 -5.31
C PRO A 62 3.93 -3.25 -6.67
N PHE A 63 4.75 -2.29 -7.08
CA PHE A 63 4.54 -1.55 -8.33
C PHE A 63 4.34 -2.45 -9.57
N PRO A 64 5.13 -3.52 -9.80
CA PRO A 64 4.90 -4.43 -10.92
C PRO A 64 3.54 -5.16 -10.84
N THR A 65 3.06 -5.42 -9.63
CA THR A 65 1.75 -6.03 -9.40
C THR A 65 0.64 -5.03 -9.72
N PHE A 66 0.77 -3.78 -9.30
CA PHE A 66 -0.15 -2.69 -9.66
C PHE A 66 -0.30 -2.56 -11.19
N LEU A 67 0.82 -2.52 -11.94
CA LEU A 67 0.80 -2.43 -13.40
C LEU A 67 0.06 -3.58 -14.10
N ARG A 68 0.13 -4.79 -13.54
CA ARG A 68 -0.63 -5.93 -14.09
C ARG A 68 -2.10 -5.86 -13.69
N ALA A 69 -2.35 -5.55 -12.42
CA ALA A 69 -3.68 -5.52 -11.84
C ALA A 69 -4.58 -4.47 -12.52
N LYS A 70 -4.08 -3.27 -12.79
CA LYS A 70 -4.82 -2.22 -13.49
C LYS A 70 -5.28 -2.63 -14.90
N ASN A 71 -4.48 -3.39 -15.64
CA ASN A 71 -4.87 -3.88 -16.97
C ASN A 71 -6.01 -4.91 -16.88
N LEU A 72 -5.93 -5.83 -15.91
CA LEU A 72 -7.00 -6.79 -15.66
C LEU A 72 -8.26 -6.08 -15.15
N PHE A 73 -8.12 -5.09 -14.27
CA PHE A 73 -9.21 -4.24 -13.80
C PHE A 73 -9.96 -3.57 -14.97
N LEU A 74 -9.26 -2.87 -15.85
CA LEU A 74 -9.86 -2.21 -17.02
C LEU A 74 -10.60 -3.21 -17.92
N MET A 75 -10.03 -4.39 -18.17
CA MET A 75 -10.71 -5.44 -18.94
C MET A 75 -12.01 -5.90 -18.24
N GLN A 76 -12.01 -6.03 -16.92
CA GLN A 76 -13.20 -6.44 -16.17
C GLN A 76 -14.27 -5.34 -16.16
N LEU A 77 -13.89 -4.06 -16.13
CA LEU A 77 -14.85 -2.96 -16.27
C LEU A 77 -15.59 -3.01 -17.61
N SER A 78 -14.87 -3.28 -18.70
CA SER A 78 -15.49 -3.48 -20.03
C SER A 78 -16.46 -4.66 -20.04
N LYS A 79 -16.11 -5.78 -19.41
CA LYS A 79 -17.00 -6.95 -19.28
C LYS A 79 -18.23 -6.67 -18.41
N ALA A 80 -18.07 -5.85 -17.39
CA ALA A 80 -19.13 -5.37 -16.53
C ALA A 80 -19.97 -4.25 -17.16
N LYS A 81 -19.72 -3.90 -18.43
CA LYS A 81 -20.46 -2.89 -19.20
C LYS A 81 -20.48 -1.50 -18.53
N TRP A 82 -19.37 -1.13 -17.88
CA TRP A 82 -19.23 0.23 -17.37
C TRP A 82 -19.31 1.26 -18.49
N PRO A 83 -19.76 2.50 -18.23
CA PRO A 83 -19.77 3.56 -19.22
C PRO A 83 -18.39 3.73 -19.85
N GLN A 84 -18.33 3.76 -21.19
CA GLN A 84 -17.06 3.84 -21.91
C GLN A 84 -16.24 5.07 -21.53
N SER A 85 -16.92 6.20 -21.27
CA SER A 85 -16.28 7.43 -20.78
C SER A 85 -15.50 7.23 -19.47
N HIS A 86 -15.99 6.40 -18.56
CA HIS A 86 -15.30 6.07 -17.31
C HIS A 86 -14.09 5.17 -17.54
N ILE A 87 -14.23 4.19 -18.44
CA ILE A 87 -13.13 3.28 -18.81
C ILE A 87 -12.01 4.07 -19.49
N ASP A 88 -12.35 4.99 -20.40
CA ASP A 88 -11.39 5.84 -21.11
C ASP A 88 -10.66 6.79 -20.14
N ALA A 89 -11.39 7.44 -19.23
CA ALA A 89 -10.80 8.31 -18.22
C ALA A 89 -9.83 7.56 -17.29
N LEU A 90 -10.21 6.35 -16.83
CA LEU A 90 -9.32 5.50 -16.03
C LEU A 90 -8.10 5.02 -16.82
N SER A 91 -8.28 4.66 -18.09
CA SER A 91 -7.19 4.23 -18.97
C SER A 91 -6.15 5.33 -19.16
N LEU A 92 -6.61 6.56 -19.43
CA LEU A 92 -5.75 7.74 -19.54
C LEU A 92 -5.08 8.09 -18.21
N PHE A 93 -5.81 8.01 -17.10
CA PHE A 93 -5.25 8.22 -15.77
C PHE A 93 -4.08 7.29 -15.47
N PHE A 94 -4.25 5.98 -15.68
CA PHE A 94 -3.18 5.00 -15.46
C PHE A 94 -2.00 5.27 -16.40
N TRP A 95 -2.27 5.55 -17.68
CA TRP A 95 -1.23 5.87 -18.64
C TRP A 95 -0.42 7.12 -18.25
N HIS A 96 -1.08 8.21 -17.83
CA HIS A 96 -0.42 9.42 -17.36
C HIS A 96 0.45 9.14 -16.13
N LEU A 97 -0.04 8.37 -15.16
CA LEU A 97 0.73 8.01 -13.96
C LEU A 97 1.96 7.16 -14.28
N GLU A 98 1.82 6.18 -15.16
CA GLU A 98 2.93 5.31 -15.58
C GLU A 98 4.06 6.04 -16.29
N ASN A 99 3.71 7.09 -17.03
CA ASN A 99 4.64 7.90 -17.82
C ASN A 99 4.98 9.23 -17.13
N HIS A 100 4.53 9.44 -15.89
CA HIS A 100 4.75 10.70 -15.20
C HIS A 100 6.23 10.88 -14.82
N PRO A 101 6.83 12.07 -15.03
CA PRO A 101 8.23 12.33 -14.68
C PRO A 101 8.60 12.05 -13.23
N ILE A 102 7.65 12.15 -12.29
CA ILE A 102 7.89 11.86 -10.86
C ILE A 102 8.46 10.46 -10.62
N ARG A 103 8.17 9.50 -11.50
CA ARG A 103 8.67 8.12 -11.39
C ARG A 103 10.18 8.02 -11.54
N ASN A 104 10.76 8.89 -12.38
CA ASN A 104 12.20 8.89 -12.66
C ASN A 104 12.94 10.00 -11.90
N ASN A 105 12.23 11.06 -11.49
CA ASN A 105 12.82 12.22 -10.83
C ASN A 105 12.89 12.07 -9.30
N SER A 106 12.40 10.97 -8.73
CA SER A 106 12.36 10.71 -7.29
C SER A 106 12.71 9.25 -7.00
N ASP A 107 13.58 9.00 -6.03
CA ASP A 107 13.94 7.63 -5.61
C ASP A 107 12.72 6.85 -5.06
N ILE A 108 11.68 7.57 -4.67
CA ILE A 108 10.41 7.03 -4.15
C ILE A 108 9.27 7.17 -5.17
N GLY A 109 9.58 7.46 -6.45
CA GLY A 109 8.61 7.81 -7.48
C GLY A 109 7.50 6.78 -7.68
N ASP A 110 7.83 5.49 -7.64
CA ASP A 110 6.82 4.42 -7.70
C ASP A 110 5.89 4.45 -6.48
N MET A 111 6.41 4.69 -5.28
CA MET A 111 5.61 4.81 -4.05
C MET A 111 4.66 6.02 -4.13
N VAL A 112 5.17 7.17 -4.58
CA VAL A 112 4.35 8.38 -4.80
C VAL A 112 3.22 8.10 -5.78
N THR A 113 3.54 7.41 -6.89
CA THR A 113 2.56 7.04 -7.93
C THR A 113 1.45 6.17 -7.34
N LEU A 114 1.79 5.17 -6.54
CA LEU A 114 0.82 4.27 -5.91
C LEU A 114 -0.06 5.00 -4.88
N HIS A 115 0.53 5.86 -4.04
CA HIS A 115 -0.23 6.66 -3.08
C HIS A 115 -1.18 7.65 -3.76
N TYR A 116 -0.73 8.32 -4.81
CA TYR A 116 -1.58 9.20 -5.60
C TYR A 116 -2.72 8.41 -6.26
N ALA A 117 -2.39 7.28 -6.90
CA ALA A 117 -3.39 6.40 -7.53
C ALA A 117 -4.47 5.96 -6.53
N SER A 118 -4.05 5.51 -5.35
CA SER A 118 -4.95 5.08 -4.27
C SER A 118 -5.89 6.20 -3.82
N ARG A 119 -5.36 7.40 -3.52
CA ARG A 119 -6.16 8.52 -3.01
C ARG A 119 -7.16 9.02 -4.06
N VAL A 120 -6.69 9.24 -5.29
CA VAL A 120 -7.51 9.84 -6.35
C VAL A 120 -8.58 8.88 -6.85
N ARG A 121 -8.29 7.57 -6.96
CA ARG A 121 -9.33 6.59 -7.29
C ARG A 121 -10.42 6.54 -6.24
N GLN A 122 -10.07 6.54 -4.95
CA GLN A 122 -11.07 6.53 -3.86
C GLN A 122 -11.96 7.79 -3.93
N ASP A 123 -11.36 8.99 -3.98
CA ASP A 123 -12.10 10.26 -4.08
C ASP A 123 -12.98 10.31 -5.34
N TRP A 124 -12.47 9.84 -6.47
CA TRP A 124 -13.23 9.78 -7.72
C TRP A 124 -14.44 8.85 -7.63
N HIS A 125 -14.27 7.64 -7.08
CA HIS A 125 -15.38 6.71 -6.87
C HIS A 125 -16.42 7.25 -5.87
N ASP A 126 -15.98 7.90 -4.80
CA ASP A 126 -16.89 8.48 -3.82
C ASP A 126 -17.71 9.63 -4.41
N ARG A 127 -17.10 10.51 -5.19
CA ARG A 127 -17.82 11.59 -5.89
C ARG A 127 -18.74 11.08 -6.99
N LEU A 128 -18.38 10.00 -7.69
CA LEU A 128 -19.25 9.38 -8.68
C LEU A 128 -20.58 8.89 -8.09
N LYS A 129 -20.60 8.44 -6.83
CA LYS A 129 -21.85 8.06 -6.13
C LYS A 129 -22.82 9.23 -5.97
N HIS A 130 -22.30 10.46 -5.99
CA HIS A 130 -23.06 11.69 -5.83
C HIS A 130 -23.27 12.45 -7.15
N ASP A 131 -22.92 11.85 -8.30
CA ASP A 131 -22.93 12.49 -9.63
C ASP A 131 -22.00 13.72 -9.72
N GLU A 132 -20.96 13.77 -8.86
CA GLU A 132 -19.96 14.84 -8.79
C GLU A 132 -18.58 14.39 -9.30
N GLY A 133 -18.56 13.33 -10.12
CA GLY A 133 -17.33 12.76 -10.67
C GLY A 133 -16.55 13.80 -11.48
N PHE A 134 -15.23 13.84 -11.27
CA PHE A 134 -14.33 14.69 -12.05
C PHE A 134 -13.60 13.87 -13.12
N ASN A 135 -12.89 14.54 -14.03
CA ASN A 135 -12.05 13.86 -15.00
C ASN A 135 -10.75 13.36 -14.31
N ILE A 136 -10.77 12.10 -13.87
CA ILE A 136 -9.63 11.44 -13.20
C ILE A 136 -8.36 11.40 -14.07
N ALA A 137 -8.47 11.51 -15.40
CA ALA A 137 -7.30 11.50 -16.29
C ALA A 137 -6.37 12.70 -16.09
N ILE A 138 -6.86 13.80 -15.51
CA ILE A 138 -6.07 15.01 -15.28
C ILE A 138 -5.30 14.83 -13.97
N ILE A 139 -3.97 14.81 -14.05
CA ILE A 139 -3.11 14.71 -12.88
C ILE A 139 -3.10 16.05 -12.15
N ASN A 140 -3.47 16.02 -10.87
CA ASN A 140 -3.36 17.13 -9.95
C ASN A 140 -1.92 17.18 -9.42
N GLU A 141 -1.08 17.95 -10.11
CA GLU A 141 0.34 18.13 -9.76
C GLU A 141 0.53 18.65 -8.34
N THR A 142 -0.37 19.51 -7.86
CA THR A 142 -0.28 20.05 -6.48
C THR A 142 -0.44 18.93 -5.46
N LEU A 143 -1.43 18.05 -5.64
CA LEU A 143 -1.64 16.90 -4.77
C LEU A 143 -0.50 15.87 -4.90
N LEU A 144 -0.02 15.63 -6.13
CA LEU A 144 1.08 14.69 -6.39
C LEU A 144 2.37 15.13 -5.69
N HIS A 145 2.73 16.41 -5.81
CA HIS A 145 3.89 16.97 -5.10
C HIS A 145 3.68 16.96 -3.58
N ALA A 146 2.49 17.29 -3.07
CA ALA A 146 2.21 17.22 -1.64
C ALA A 146 2.40 15.80 -1.08
N ILE A 147 1.98 14.77 -1.84
CA ILE A 147 2.21 13.36 -1.48
C ILE A 147 3.70 13.02 -1.51
N ASN A 148 4.44 13.51 -2.50
CA ASN A 148 5.89 13.32 -2.58
C ASN A 148 6.57 13.87 -1.32
N GLU A 149 6.30 15.12 -0.94
CA GLU A 149 6.86 15.72 0.28
C GLU A 149 6.45 14.96 1.54
N GLU A 150 5.17 14.60 1.68
CA GLU A 150 4.66 13.83 2.82
C GLU A 150 5.39 12.48 2.99
N LEU A 151 5.65 11.78 1.88
CA LEU A 151 6.33 10.49 1.90
C LEU A 151 7.83 10.64 2.15
N TRP A 152 8.47 11.65 1.56
CA TRP A 152 9.86 11.98 1.83
C TRP A 152 10.07 12.29 3.31
N ASP A 153 9.24 13.13 3.90
CA ASP A 153 9.31 13.47 5.32
C ASP A 153 9.18 12.23 6.22
N LYS A 154 8.25 11.33 5.89
CA LYS A 154 8.09 10.05 6.61
C LYS A 154 9.32 9.17 6.52
N ILE A 155 9.94 9.08 5.34
CA ILE A 155 11.14 8.25 5.12
C ILE A 155 12.35 8.87 5.83
N CYS A 156 12.53 10.18 5.71
CA CYS A 156 13.60 10.91 6.40
C CYS A 156 13.47 10.78 7.91
N SER A 157 12.28 10.96 8.47
CA SER A 157 12.01 10.82 9.90
C SER A 157 12.31 9.40 10.42
N ARG A 158 11.89 8.37 9.68
CA ARG A 158 12.20 6.96 10.01
C ARG A 158 13.69 6.66 9.96
N THR A 159 14.37 7.16 8.93
CA THR A 159 15.81 6.97 8.76
C THR A 159 16.60 7.66 9.88
N LEU A 160 16.26 8.91 10.20
CA LEU A 160 16.87 9.64 11.31
C LEU A 160 16.68 8.91 12.65
N SER A 161 15.47 8.39 12.90
CA SER A 161 15.16 7.63 14.11
C SER A 161 15.99 6.33 14.19
N ALA A 162 16.15 5.61 13.08
CA ALA A 162 16.94 4.39 13.02
C ALA A 162 18.44 4.67 13.24
N VAL A 163 18.98 5.72 12.63
CA VAL A 163 20.37 6.14 12.83
C VAL A 163 20.60 6.55 14.28
N HIS A 164 19.70 7.34 14.87
CA HIS A 164 19.78 7.73 16.27
C HIS A 164 19.75 6.52 17.21
N PHE A 165 18.86 5.57 16.97
CA PHE A 165 18.80 4.31 17.73
C PHE A 165 20.10 3.51 17.62
N HIS A 166 20.67 3.40 16.42
CA HIS A 166 21.91 2.66 16.21
C HIS A 166 23.11 3.34 16.90
N LEU A 167 23.21 4.66 16.82
CA LEU A 167 24.23 5.44 17.54
C LEU A 167 24.10 5.27 19.06
N ASN A 168 22.87 5.26 19.59
CA ASN A 168 22.63 4.99 21.01
C ASN A 168 23.02 3.57 21.44
N LEU A 169 22.78 2.56 20.59
CA LEU A 169 23.24 1.19 20.85
C LEU A 169 24.78 1.10 20.85
N LEU A 170 25.44 1.72 19.88
CA LEU A 170 26.91 1.73 19.80
C LEU A 170 27.55 2.44 21.00
N THR A 171 26.98 3.57 21.43
CA THR A 171 27.46 4.29 22.63
C THR A 171 27.23 3.49 23.91
N MET A 172 26.07 2.83 24.06
CA MET A 172 25.81 1.90 25.17
C MET A 172 26.78 0.72 25.18
N TYR A 173 27.03 0.10 24.03
CA TYR A 173 27.98 -1.01 23.91
C TYR A 173 29.41 -0.59 24.27
N ARG A 174 29.84 0.59 23.81
CA ARG A 174 31.15 1.17 24.14
C ARG A 174 31.27 1.51 25.62
N SER A 175 30.19 1.96 26.27
CA SER A 175 30.12 2.21 27.72
C SER A 175 30.26 0.90 28.53
N LYS A 176 29.54 -0.16 28.14
CA LYS A 176 29.65 -1.48 28.80
C LYS A 176 31.03 -2.12 28.62
N SER A 177 31.61 -2.03 27.42
CA SER A 177 32.99 -2.50 27.15
C SER A 177 34.02 -1.72 27.98
N SER A 178 33.83 -0.42 28.15
CA SER A 178 34.67 0.41 29.03
C SER A 178 34.53 0.02 30.51
N SER A 179 33.34 -0.38 30.96
CA SER A 179 33.11 -0.84 32.34
C SER A 179 33.81 -2.17 32.66
N SER A 180 33.91 -3.10 31.69
CA SER A 180 34.75 -4.32 31.84
C SER A 180 36.24 -3.99 31.87
N TYR A 181 36.70 -3.02 31.08
CA TYR A 181 38.10 -2.56 31.11
C TYR A 181 38.47 -1.87 32.43
N ILE A 182 37.54 -1.11 33.04
CA ILE A 182 37.76 -0.48 34.34
C ILE A 182 37.91 -1.56 35.44
N TYR A 183 37.15 -2.66 35.37
CA TYR A 183 37.27 -3.76 36.32
C TYR A 183 38.63 -4.48 36.23
N CYS A 184 39.14 -4.73 35.02
CA CYS A 184 40.49 -5.30 34.85
C CYS A 184 41.60 -4.34 35.28
N LYS A 185 41.43 -3.01 35.11
CA LYS A 185 42.44 -2.02 35.51
C LYS A 185 42.47 -1.80 37.03
N LEU A 186 41.32 -1.87 37.72
CA LEU A 186 41.23 -1.80 39.17
C LEU A 186 41.83 -3.04 39.87
N LEU A 187 41.69 -4.23 39.29
CA LEU A 187 42.29 -5.46 39.83
C LEU A 187 43.83 -5.52 39.67
N LEU A 188 44.40 -4.70 38.78
CA LEU A 188 45.86 -4.62 38.55
C LEU A 188 46.55 -3.47 39.31
N GLN A 189 45.80 -2.68 40.09
CA GLN A 189 46.33 -1.52 40.83
C GLN A 189 46.37 -1.71 42.35
N THR A 190 46.09 -2.89 42.89
CA THR A 190 46.35 -3.19 44.30
C THR A 190 47.83 -3.52 44.50
N PRO A 191 48.63 -2.68 45.19
CA PRO A 191 50.00 -3.04 45.52
C PRO A 191 49.98 -4.17 46.56
N MET A 192 50.57 -5.32 46.22
CA MET A 192 51.00 -6.32 47.18
C MET A 192 52.03 -5.66 48.11
N ASN A 193 51.63 -5.43 49.35
CA ASN A 193 52.48 -4.92 50.41
C ASN A 193 53.60 -5.94 50.70
N PRO A 194 54.88 -5.57 50.61
CA PRO A 194 55.96 -6.50 50.89
C PRO A 194 56.23 -6.56 52.39
N SER A 195 56.55 -7.79 52.85
CA SER A 195 57.30 -8.13 54.05
C SER A 195 56.55 -8.51 55.33
N ARG A 196 56.88 -9.74 55.79
CA ARG A 196 57.07 -10.27 57.17
C ARG A 196 56.44 -11.68 57.21
N THR A 197 57.15 -12.77 57.46
CA THR A 197 58.46 -13.07 58.07
C THR A 197 58.95 -14.40 57.54
#